data_AF-A0AA93L671-F1
#
_entry.id   AF-A0AA93L671-F1
#
_cell.length_a   1.000
_cell.length_b   1.000
_cell.length_c   1.000
_cell.angle_alpha   90.00
_cell.angle_beta   90.00
_cell.angle_gamma   90.00
#
_symmetry.space_group_name_H-M   'P 1'
#
loop_
_entity.id
_entity.type
_entity.pdbx_description
1 polymer ?
#
loop_
_entity_poly.entity_id
_entity_poly.type
_entity_poly.pdbx_seq_one_letter_code
_entity_poly.pdbx_strand_id
1 'polypeptide(L)'
;MRKLFAAIGAAREWLTLLVVGAVAAWIYVQFAETRAERDALVQWAEVTCAGAGAPFEGSAEDRVDSSGKAVKVTFERGQRCRTAVTTAVAFKAKSDQDTAQLLADAMRSRETKAAADSALARTAAEAARDAALRMENADAQASATNRVDRDWFAALNDLAGLHAARR
;
A
#
# COMPACT_ATOMS: atom_id res chain seq x y z
N MET A 1 -6.66 74.79 11.39
CA MET A 1 -7.16 73.65 12.19
C MET A 1 -8.49 73.93 12.90
N ARG A 2 -8.63 74.99 13.71
CA ARG A 2 -9.84 75.27 14.51
C ARG A 2 -11.17 75.39 13.71
N LYS A 3 -11.13 75.92 12.48
CA LYS A 3 -12.30 75.99 11.56
C LYS A 3 -12.69 74.64 10.94
N LEU A 4 -11.73 73.72 10.78
CA LEU A 4 -11.97 72.34 10.28
C LEU A 4 -12.70 71.51 11.34
N PHE A 5 -12.30 71.63 12.61
CA PHE A 5 -12.97 70.96 13.73
C PHE A 5 -14.40 71.48 13.98
N ALA A 6 -14.68 72.76 13.73
CA ALA A 6 -16.04 73.32 13.83
C ALA A 6 -16.98 72.81 12.71
N ALA A 7 -16.47 72.65 11.49
CA ALA A 7 -17.23 72.06 10.38
C ALA A 7 -17.51 70.56 10.60
N ILE A 8 -16.58 69.83 11.21
CA ILE A 8 -16.77 68.44 11.65
C ILE A 8 -17.85 68.34 12.74
N GLY A 9 -17.92 69.33 13.64
CA GLY A 9 -18.97 69.43 14.66
C GLY A 9 -20.38 69.65 14.08
N ALA A 10 -20.50 70.36 12.95
CA ALA A 10 -21.77 70.60 12.26
C ALA A 10 -22.21 69.43 11.37
N ALA A 11 -21.27 68.60 10.89
CA ALA A 11 -21.54 67.42 10.05
C ALA A 11 -21.50 66.09 10.81
N ARG A 12 -21.59 66.15 12.15
CA ARG A 12 -21.34 65.03 13.05
C ARG A 12 -22.32 63.86 12.85
N GLU A 13 -23.57 64.15 12.54
CA GLU A 13 -24.59 63.15 12.23
C GLU A 13 -24.28 62.37 10.94
N TRP A 14 -23.89 63.09 9.88
CA TRP A 14 -23.52 62.47 8.60
C TRP A 14 -22.24 61.63 8.71
N LEU A 15 -21.23 62.10 9.45
CA LEU A 15 -20.03 61.32 9.74
C LEU A 15 -20.35 60.05 10.54
N THR A 16 -21.29 60.12 11.48
CA THR A 16 -21.72 58.94 12.25
C THR A 16 -22.41 57.93 11.33
N LEU A 17 -23.26 58.37 10.40
CA LEU A 17 -23.89 57.48 9.42
C LEU A 17 -22.87 56.80 8.50
N LEU A 18 -21.84 57.51 8.04
CA LEU A 18 -20.77 56.92 7.25
C LEU A 18 -19.99 55.87 8.03
N VAL A 19 -19.65 56.15 9.29
CA VAL A 19 -18.94 55.19 10.15
C VAL A 19 -19.81 53.94 10.39
N VAL A 20 -21.10 54.11 10.70
CA VAL A 20 -22.02 52.98 10.89
C VAL A 20 -22.17 52.18 9.60
N GLY A 21 -22.29 52.84 8.44
CA GLY A 21 -22.35 52.18 7.14
C GLY A 21 -21.08 51.39 6.83
N ALA A 22 -19.90 51.95 7.11
CA ALA A 22 -18.62 51.27 6.91
C ALA A 22 -18.48 50.04 7.84
N VAL A 23 -18.87 50.17 9.12
CA VAL A 23 -18.84 49.05 10.07
C VAL A 23 -19.84 47.96 9.66
N ALA A 24 -21.05 48.31 9.26
CA ALA A 24 -22.05 47.35 8.80
C ALA A 24 -21.58 46.60 7.55
N ALA A 25 -21.00 47.31 6.56
CA ALA A 25 -20.42 46.69 5.38
C ALA A 25 -19.27 45.75 5.72
N TRP A 26 -18.38 46.15 6.65
CA TRP A 26 -17.28 45.31 7.09
C TRP A 26 -17.75 44.04 7.80
N ILE A 27 -18.71 44.14 8.73
CA ILE A 27 -19.32 42.97 9.40
C ILE A 27 -19.99 42.06 8.37
N TYR A 28 -20.68 42.63 7.39
CA TYR A 28 -21.33 41.86 6.34
C TYR A 28 -20.33 41.04 5.52
N VAL A 29 -19.21 41.64 5.11
CA VAL A 29 -18.15 40.95 4.36
C VAL A 29 -17.56 39.81 5.18
N GLN A 30 -17.22 40.05 6.45
CA GLN A 30 -16.72 39.00 7.35
C GLN A 30 -17.69 37.84 7.50
N PHE A 31 -18.99 38.13 7.58
CA PHE A 31 -20.01 37.10 7.67
C PHE A 31 -20.20 36.34 6.36
N ALA A 32 -20.07 37.01 5.21
CA ALA A 32 -20.12 36.38 3.89
C ALA A 32 -18.92 35.44 3.67
N GLU A 33 -17.72 35.87 4.04
CA GLU A 33 -16.49 35.05 3.99
C GLU A 33 -16.62 33.81 4.88
N THR A 34 -17.06 33.99 6.13
CA THR A 34 -17.26 32.86 7.07
C THR A 34 -18.27 31.83 6.53
N ARG A 35 -19.33 32.29 5.84
CA ARG A 35 -20.30 31.40 5.21
C ARG A 35 -19.68 30.63 4.04
N ALA A 36 -18.93 31.31 3.18
CA ALA A 36 -18.26 30.69 2.06
C ALA A 36 -17.24 29.62 2.51
N GLU A 37 -16.45 29.90 3.56
CA GLU A 37 -15.54 28.93 4.16
C GLU A 37 -16.27 27.72 4.74
N ARG A 38 -17.39 27.96 5.44
CA ARG A 38 -18.21 26.88 5.99
C ARG A 38 -18.77 25.99 4.88
N ASP A 39 -19.29 26.57 3.81
CA ASP A 39 -19.86 25.82 2.69
C ASP A 39 -18.77 25.03 1.96
N ALA A 40 -17.58 25.61 1.78
CA ALA A 40 -16.43 24.90 1.22
C ALA A 40 -16.00 23.71 2.10
N LEU A 41 -15.99 23.85 3.42
CA LEU A 41 -15.69 22.77 4.35
C LEU A 41 -16.75 21.65 4.33
N VAL A 42 -18.03 22.01 4.24
CA VAL A 42 -19.12 21.04 4.10
C VAL A 42 -19.00 20.28 2.78
N GLN A 43 -18.77 21.00 1.68
CA GLN A 43 -18.57 20.37 0.37
C GLN A 43 -17.35 19.44 0.36
N TRP A 44 -16.23 19.86 0.95
CA TRP A 44 -15.06 19.01 1.10
C TRP A 44 -15.37 17.74 1.93
N ALA A 45 -16.11 17.90 3.02
CA ALA A 45 -16.54 16.77 3.85
C ALA A 45 -17.45 15.82 3.07
N GLU A 46 -18.45 16.33 2.34
CA GLU A 46 -19.33 15.53 1.50
C GLU A 46 -18.57 14.73 0.46
N VAL A 47 -17.62 15.35 -0.26
CA VAL A 47 -16.79 14.67 -1.26
C VAL A 47 -15.90 13.61 -0.62
N THR A 48 -15.26 13.92 0.51
CA THR A 48 -14.40 12.98 1.24
C THR A 48 -15.20 11.79 1.75
N CYS A 49 -16.37 12.04 2.31
CA CYS A 49 -17.26 11.01 2.82
C CYS A 49 -17.83 10.13 1.70
N ALA A 50 -18.23 10.73 0.58
CA ALA A 50 -18.63 10.00 -0.62
C ALA A 50 -17.50 9.08 -1.12
N GLY A 51 -16.26 9.57 -1.12
CA GLY A 51 -15.07 8.76 -1.45
C GLY A 51 -14.84 7.59 -0.49
N ALA A 52 -15.21 7.74 0.78
CA ALA A 52 -15.19 6.67 1.78
C ALA A 52 -16.42 5.74 1.72
N GLY A 53 -17.37 5.99 0.81
CA GLY A 53 -18.60 5.21 0.66
C GLY A 53 -19.65 5.43 1.76
N ALA A 54 -19.55 6.53 2.51
CA ALA A 54 -20.47 6.84 3.61
C ALA A 54 -21.04 8.26 3.47
N PRO A 55 -22.31 8.52 3.80
CA PRO A 55 -22.85 9.87 3.78
C PRO A 55 -22.23 10.74 4.87
N PHE A 56 -22.07 12.04 4.58
CA PHE A 56 -21.70 13.02 5.61
C PHE A 56 -22.87 13.32 6.55
N GLU A 57 -24.10 13.32 6.04
CA GLU A 57 -25.30 13.63 6.83
C GLU A 57 -25.54 12.65 7.99
N GLY A 58 -26.15 13.18 9.05
CA GLY A 58 -26.62 12.38 10.18
C GLY A 58 -27.64 11.36 9.69
N SER A 59 -27.59 10.14 10.23
CA SER A 59 -28.51 9.08 9.84
C SER A 59 -28.89 8.23 11.05
N ALA A 60 -30.02 7.55 10.97
CA ALA A 60 -30.41 6.55 11.94
C ALA A 60 -30.50 5.18 11.26
N GLU A 61 -30.03 4.16 11.93
CA GLU A 61 -30.06 2.78 11.46
C GLU A 61 -30.67 1.90 12.54
N ASP A 62 -31.58 1.00 12.14
CA ASP A 62 -32.12 0.00 13.05
C ASP A 62 -31.10 -1.13 13.18
N ARG A 63 -30.65 -1.39 14.42
CA ARG A 63 -29.72 -2.47 14.75
C ARG A 63 -30.33 -3.38 15.79
N VAL A 64 -29.93 -4.65 15.78
CA VAL A 64 -30.30 -5.58 16.83
C VAL A 64 -29.28 -5.45 17.95
N ASP A 65 -29.73 -5.23 19.18
CA ASP A 65 -28.88 -5.22 20.35
C ASP A 65 -28.40 -6.63 20.74
N SER A 66 -27.52 -6.72 21.74
CA SER A 66 -27.03 -8.01 22.25
C SER A 66 -28.11 -8.91 22.86
N SER A 67 -29.32 -8.40 23.05
CA SER A 67 -30.48 -9.12 23.60
C SER A 67 -31.48 -9.53 22.51
N GLY A 68 -31.17 -9.29 21.23
CA GLY A 68 -32.06 -9.63 20.11
C GLY A 68 -33.16 -8.61 19.84
N LYS A 69 -33.15 -7.44 20.49
CA LYS A 69 -34.16 -6.39 20.30
C LYS A 69 -33.71 -5.38 19.25
N ALA A 70 -34.62 -4.97 18.37
CA ALA A 70 -34.37 -3.86 17.46
C ALA A 70 -34.26 -2.53 18.24
N VAL A 71 -33.13 -1.86 18.09
CA VAL A 71 -32.77 -0.57 18.66
C VAL A 71 -32.34 0.37 17.54
N LYS A 72 -32.92 1.56 17.51
CA LYS A 72 -32.56 2.59 16.56
C LYS A 72 -31.29 3.31 17.03
N VAL A 73 -30.21 3.20 16.27
CA VAL A 73 -28.94 3.88 16.54
C VAL A 73 -28.86 5.13 15.69
N THR A 74 -28.71 6.27 16.35
CA THR A 74 -28.58 7.57 15.70
C THR A 74 -27.12 7.94 15.58
N PHE A 75 -26.71 8.37 14.39
CA PHE A 75 -25.37 8.84 14.09
C PHE A 75 -25.40 10.34 13.86
N GLU A 76 -24.48 11.02 14.55
CA GLU A 76 -24.23 12.43 14.30
C GLU A 76 -23.63 12.65 12.91
N ARG A 77 -23.76 13.87 12.39
CA ARG A 77 -23.17 14.28 11.12
C ARG A 77 -21.66 13.98 11.11
N GLY A 78 -21.19 13.33 10.06
CA GLY A 78 -19.79 12.95 9.86
C GLY A 78 -19.32 11.74 10.67
N GLN A 79 -20.11 11.21 11.62
CA GLN A 79 -19.68 10.08 12.47
C GLN A 79 -19.45 8.80 11.65
N ARG A 80 -20.40 8.45 10.77
CA ARG A 80 -20.28 7.26 9.90
C ARG A 80 -19.13 7.39 8.91
N CYS A 81 -18.98 8.58 8.33
CA CYS A 81 -17.86 8.90 7.46
C CYS A 81 -16.52 8.75 8.17
N ARG A 82 -16.37 9.29 9.38
CA ARG A 82 -15.16 9.11 10.20
C ARG A 82 -14.87 7.62 10.42
N THR A 83 -15.87 6.83 10.80
CA THR A 83 -15.71 5.39 10.97
C THR A 83 -15.24 4.74 9.67
N ALA A 84 -15.89 5.01 8.54
CA ALA A 84 -15.52 4.46 7.24
C ALA A 84 -14.08 4.81 6.83
N VAL A 85 -13.68 6.07 7.00
CA VAL A 85 -12.31 6.52 6.74
C VAL A 85 -11.31 5.80 7.65
N THR A 86 -11.59 5.70 8.96
CA THR A 86 -10.68 5.00 9.88
C THR A 86 -10.54 3.52 9.54
N THR A 87 -11.64 2.86 9.13
CA THR A 87 -11.62 1.47 8.68
C THR A 87 -10.82 1.32 7.39
N ALA A 88 -10.99 2.22 6.42
CA ALA A 88 -10.24 2.21 5.17
C ALA A 88 -8.73 2.40 5.40
N VAL A 89 -8.34 3.33 6.29
CA VAL A 89 -6.93 3.54 6.66
C VAL A 89 -6.35 2.30 7.36
N ALA A 90 -7.08 1.72 8.30
CA ALA A 90 -6.64 0.49 8.99
C ALA A 90 -6.49 -0.68 8.01
N PHE A 91 -7.44 -0.85 7.09
CA PHE A 91 -7.36 -1.86 6.04
C PHE A 91 -6.12 -1.66 5.16
N LYS A 92 -5.87 -0.43 4.69
CA LYS A 92 -4.68 -0.10 3.89
C LYS A 92 -3.39 -0.44 4.64
N ALA A 93 -3.25 0.00 5.89
CA ALA A 93 -2.07 -0.28 6.69
C ALA A 93 -1.83 -1.79 6.85
N LYS A 94 -2.90 -2.55 7.10
CA LYS A 94 -2.84 -4.00 7.18
C LYS A 94 -2.43 -4.65 5.85
N SER A 95 -3.04 -4.25 4.74
CA SER A 95 -2.70 -4.78 3.42
C SER A 95 -1.26 -4.48 3.02
N ASP A 96 -0.76 -3.28 3.33
CA ASP A 96 0.63 -2.90 3.06
C ASP A 96 1.58 -3.78 3.90
N GLN A 97 1.26 -4.02 5.17
CA GLN A 97 2.03 -4.91 6.04
C GLN A 97 2.03 -6.37 5.53
N ASP A 98 0.85 -6.92 5.22
CA ASP A 98 0.70 -8.30 4.75
C ASP A 98 1.44 -8.51 3.40
N THR A 99 1.38 -7.51 2.51
CA THR A 99 2.11 -7.52 1.23
C THR A 99 3.63 -7.49 1.45
N ALA A 100 4.12 -6.64 2.35
CA ALA A 100 5.54 -6.56 2.67
C ALA A 100 6.06 -7.89 3.25
N GLN A 101 5.28 -8.53 4.13
CA GLN A 101 5.61 -9.83 4.69
C GLN A 101 5.66 -10.91 3.61
N LEU A 102 4.65 -10.99 2.74
CA LEU A 102 4.60 -11.94 1.64
C LEU A 102 5.79 -11.78 0.68
N LEU A 103 6.15 -10.54 0.35
CA LEU A 103 7.32 -10.26 -0.50
C LEU A 103 8.61 -10.69 0.18
N ALA A 104 8.77 -10.41 1.47
CA ALA A 104 9.95 -10.83 2.23
C ALA A 104 10.07 -12.36 2.33
N ASP A 105 8.96 -13.07 2.53
CA ASP A 105 8.92 -14.55 2.52
C ASP A 105 9.28 -15.12 1.14
N ALA A 106 8.74 -14.53 0.07
CA ALA A 106 9.04 -14.94 -1.30
C ALA A 106 10.53 -14.76 -1.63
N MET A 107 11.12 -13.64 -1.22
CA MET A 107 12.56 -13.37 -1.41
C MET A 107 13.42 -14.38 -0.65
N ARG A 108 13.11 -14.66 0.63
CA ARG A 108 13.81 -15.69 1.42
C ARG A 108 13.71 -17.07 0.80
N SER A 109 12.53 -17.44 0.29
CA SER A 109 12.32 -18.72 -0.39
C SER A 109 13.17 -18.81 -1.66
N ARG A 110 13.22 -17.74 -2.46
CA ARG A 110 14.03 -17.68 -3.68
C ARG A 110 15.52 -17.82 -3.37
N GLU A 111 16.02 -17.13 -2.36
CA GLU A 111 17.42 -17.21 -1.94
C GLU A 111 17.79 -18.63 -1.49
N THR A 112 16.92 -19.27 -0.71
CA THR A 112 17.12 -20.65 -0.25
C THR A 112 17.17 -21.63 -1.42
N LYS A 113 16.26 -21.49 -2.39
CA LYS A 113 16.25 -22.32 -3.61
C LYS A 113 17.49 -22.07 -4.47
N ALA A 114 17.86 -20.82 -4.70
CA ALA A 114 19.05 -20.48 -5.48
C ALA A 114 20.34 -21.03 -4.84
N ALA A 115 20.44 -20.99 -3.51
CA ALA A 115 21.55 -21.61 -2.79
C ALA A 115 21.57 -23.14 -2.99
N ALA A 116 20.41 -23.81 -2.87
CA ALA A 116 20.29 -25.24 -3.12
C ALA A 116 20.64 -25.63 -4.57
N ASP A 117 20.15 -24.88 -5.55
CA ASP A 117 20.44 -25.08 -6.98
C ASP A 117 21.94 -24.89 -7.26
N SER A 118 22.56 -23.88 -6.65
CA SER A 118 24.00 -23.65 -6.80
C SER A 118 24.84 -24.78 -6.19
N ALA A 119 24.39 -25.36 -5.07
CA ALA A 119 25.05 -26.51 -4.45
C ALA A 119 24.90 -27.76 -5.33
N LEU A 120 23.70 -28.01 -5.87
CA LEU A 120 23.44 -29.12 -6.78
C LEU A 120 24.24 -28.98 -8.09
N ALA A 121 24.36 -27.77 -8.63
CA ALA A 121 25.17 -27.52 -9.81
C ALA A 121 26.66 -27.79 -9.58
N ARG A 122 27.18 -27.49 -8.38
CA ARG A 122 28.57 -27.80 -8.01
C ARG A 122 28.80 -29.30 -7.91
N THR A 123 27.93 -30.02 -7.20
CA THR A 123 28.07 -31.48 -7.07
C THR A 123 27.92 -32.19 -8.43
N ALA A 124 27.02 -31.72 -9.29
CA ALA A 124 26.90 -32.23 -10.66
C ALA A 124 28.15 -31.94 -11.51
N ALA A 125 28.75 -30.74 -11.37
CA ALA A 125 29.99 -30.40 -12.07
C ALA A 125 31.19 -31.23 -11.59
N GLU A 126 31.28 -31.51 -10.29
CA GLU A 126 32.30 -32.40 -9.72
C GLU A 126 32.13 -33.84 -10.24
N ALA A 127 30.92 -34.39 -10.20
CA ALA A 127 30.62 -35.71 -10.74
C ALA A 127 30.95 -35.81 -12.25
N ALA A 128 30.70 -34.73 -13.01
CA ALA A 128 31.04 -34.65 -14.42
C ALA A 128 32.56 -34.66 -14.67
N ARG A 129 33.32 -33.93 -13.85
CA ARG A 129 34.79 -33.94 -13.93
C ARG A 129 35.36 -35.32 -13.61
N ASP A 130 34.86 -35.97 -12.55
CA ASP A 130 35.30 -37.30 -12.17
C ASP A 130 34.97 -38.34 -13.24
N ALA A 131 33.78 -38.25 -13.86
CA ALA A 131 33.41 -39.11 -14.98
C ALA A 131 34.32 -38.88 -16.19
N ALA A 132 34.61 -37.63 -16.55
CA ALA A 132 35.54 -37.30 -17.64
C ALA A 132 36.94 -37.87 -17.39
N LEU A 133 37.48 -37.74 -16.16
CA LEU A 133 38.77 -38.32 -15.80
C LEU A 133 38.77 -39.86 -15.89
N ARG A 134 37.68 -40.52 -15.49
CA ARG A 134 37.55 -41.99 -15.67
C ARG A 134 37.52 -42.37 -17.15
N MET A 135 36.81 -41.61 -17.97
CA MET A 135 36.75 -41.84 -19.42
C MET A 135 38.12 -41.63 -20.08
N GLU A 136 38.85 -40.58 -19.72
CA GLU A 136 40.22 -40.31 -20.20
C GLU A 136 41.18 -41.43 -19.80
N ASN A 137 41.12 -41.91 -18.54
CA ASN A 137 41.94 -43.02 -18.08
C ASN A 137 41.60 -44.35 -18.77
N ALA A 138 40.32 -44.59 -19.06
CA ALA A 138 39.89 -45.76 -19.82
C ALA A 138 40.35 -45.68 -21.29
N ASP A 139 40.29 -44.49 -21.90
CA ASP A 139 40.76 -44.26 -23.28
C ASP A 139 42.28 -44.44 -23.41
N ALA A 140 43.05 -43.97 -22.41
CA ALA A 140 44.49 -44.19 -22.33
C ALA A 140 44.86 -45.70 -22.26
N GLN A 141 44.03 -46.52 -21.62
CA GLN A 141 44.19 -47.98 -21.58
C GLN A 141 43.71 -48.65 -22.89
N ALA A 142 42.68 -48.08 -23.53
CA ALA A 142 42.13 -48.54 -24.81
C ALA A 142 43.09 -48.35 -26.00
N SER A 143 44.00 -47.37 -25.94
CA SER A 143 45.04 -47.09 -26.95
C SER A 143 45.85 -48.33 -27.37
N ALA A 144 46.05 -49.29 -26.47
CA ALA A 144 46.77 -50.53 -26.76
C ALA A 144 45.95 -51.56 -27.58
N THR A 145 44.61 -51.44 -27.62
CA THR A 145 43.70 -52.42 -28.23
C THR A 145 42.69 -51.83 -29.23
N ASN A 146 42.68 -50.50 -29.43
CA ASN A 146 41.76 -49.77 -30.31
C ASN A 146 40.27 -50.02 -30.00
N ARG A 147 39.92 -50.28 -28.73
CA ARG A 147 38.53 -50.51 -28.29
C ARG A 147 38.27 -49.84 -26.96
N VAL A 148 37.24 -49.00 -26.91
CA VAL A 148 36.73 -48.42 -25.66
C VAL A 148 36.04 -49.52 -24.85
N ASP A 149 36.39 -49.64 -23.57
CA ASP A 149 35.93 -50.74 -22.72
C ASP A 149 34.60 -50.43 -22.00
N ARG A 150 34.17 -51.37 -21.16
CA ARG A 150 32.94 -51.27 -20.38
C ARG A 150 32.95 -50.11 -19.38
N ASP A 151 34.12 -49.71 -18.88
CA ASP A 151 34.26 -48.71 -17.84
C ASP A 151 34.04 -47.31 -18.41
N TRP A 152 34.38 -47.09 -19.68
CA TRP A 152 34.04 -45.87 -20.41
C TRP A 152 32.51 -45.68 -20.54
N PHE A 153 31.78 -46.73 -20.93
CA PHE A 153 30.31 -46.68 -21.04
C PHE A 153 29.62 -46.56 -19.67
N ALA A 154 30.19 -47.17 -18.63
CA ALA A 154 29.69 -47.01 -17.26
C ALA A 154 29.83 -45.55 -16.79
N ALA A 155 30.98 -44.92 -17.03
CA ALA A 155 31.20 -43.52 -16.68
C ALA A 155 30.26 -42.57 -17.45
N LEU A 156 30.00 -42.83 -18.74
CA LEU A 156 29.04 -42.06 -19.54
C LEU A 156 27.60 -42.21 -19.04
N ASN A 157 27.19 -43.43 -18.69
CA ASN A 157 25.85 -43.71 -18.17
C ASN A 157 25.63 -43.06 -16.79
N ASP A 158 26.65 -43.09 -15.93
CA ASP A 158 26.60 -42.40 -14.64
C ASP A 158 26.49 -40.88 -14.80
N LEU A 159 27.19 -40.29 -15.79
CA LEU A 159 27.09 -38.87 -16.13
C LEU A 159 25.70 -38.48 -16.66
N ALA A 160 25.10 -39.34 -17.48
CA ALA A 160 23.76 -39.15 -18.03
C ALA A 160 22.64 -39.42 -17.01
N GLY A 161 22.96 -39.86 -15.79
CA GLY A 161 21.98 -40.30 -14.77
C GLY A 161 21.24 -41.59 -15.16
N LEU A 162 21.77 -42.33 -16.14
CA LEU A 162 21.22 -43.60 -16.62
C LEU A 162 21.79 -44.74 -15.78
N HIS A 163 21.26 -44.89 -14.56
CA HIS A 163 21.60 -46.05 -13.75
C HIS A 163 20.91 -47.31 -14.32
N ALA A 164 21.60 -48.44 -14.30
CA ALA A 164 20.97 -49.72 -14.61
C ALA A 164 19.77 -49.94 -13.67
N ALA A 165 18.62 -50.31 -14.24
CA ALA A 165 17.45 -50.68 -13.44
C ALA A 165 17.85 -51.76 -12.44
N ARG A 166 17.76 -51.47 -11.13
CA ARG A 166 18.05 -52.44 -10.07
C ARG A 166 17.19 -53.69 -10.33
N ARG A 167 17.85 -54.83 -10.54
CA ARG A 167 17.22 -56.15 -10.48
C ARG A 167 17.26 -56.67 -9.05
#